data_AF-A0A820J9S1-F1
#
_entry.id   AF-A0A820J9S1-F1
#
_cell.length_a   1.000
_cell.length_b   1.000
_cell.length_c   1.000
_cell.angle_alpha   90.00
_cell.angle_beta   90.00
_cell.angle_gamma   90.00
#
_symmetry.space_group_name_H-M   'P 1'
#
loop_
_entity.id
_entity.type
_entity.pdbx_description
1 polymer ?
#
loop_
_entity_poly.entity_id
_entity_poly.type
_entity_poly.pdbx_seq_one_letter_code
_entity_poly.pdbx_strand_id
1 'polypeptide(L)'
;MLQDIFEANLEKRAKNLFVPLNGKKMIAFIDDMNMPIKDIYGSQPPLELIRTWIDYEFWYDRKTQAMKFVKDMYLLTAMGPPGGGRQQISSRLQSRFNLINMTFPFEHEICRIFDTMLSQKLQHFDDDIKYLDQIITKATVDLYQTIEKKYLPTPTKIHYTFNMRDISRMFEGLLLCHKIVITNKVEFLRLWIHEAHRVYSDRFLTTNDHDLFIKILSEKLA
;
A
#
# COMPACT_ATOMS: atom_id res chain seq x y z
N MET A 1 4.67 7.15 -22.52
CA MET A 1 3.97 6.40 -21.46
C MET A 1 3.17 7.31 -20.54
N LEU A 2 3.79 8.13 -19.67
CA LEU A 2 3.03 8.97 -18.71
C LEU A 2 2.04 9.93 -19.40
N GLN A 3 2.51 10.68 -20.39
CA GLN A 3 1.66 11.58 -21.18
C GLN A 3 0.48 10.84 -21.83
N ASP A 4 0.70 9.62 -22.32
CA ASP A 4 -0.34 8.82 -22.98
C ASP A 4 -1.42 8.37 -21.99
N ILE A 5 -1.03 8.05 -20.75
CA ILE A 5 -1.96 7.69 -19.67
C ILE A 5 -2.86 8.87 -19.30
N PHE A 6 -2.32 10.09 -19.23
CA PHE A 6 -3.13 11.28 -19.02
C PHE A 6 -4.04 11.56 -20.21
N GLU A 7 -3.49 11.57 -21.43
CA GLU A 7 -4.24 11.85 -22.65
C GLU A 7 -5.36 10.83 -22.92
N ALA A 8 -5.23 9.58 -22.47
CA ALA A 8 -6.27 8.56 -22.60
C ALA A 8 -7.59 8.92 -21.89
N ASN A 9 -7.54 9.79 -20.88
CA ASN A 9 -8.70 10.22 -20.09
C ASN A 9 -9.14 11.66 -20.41
N LEU A 10 -8.57 12.26 -21.46
CA LEU A 10 -8.85 13.63 -21.89
C LEU A 10 -9.52 13.64 -23.26
N GLU A 11 -10.49 14.53 -23.44
CA GLU A 11 -11.10 14.83 -24.73
C GLU A 11 -10.71 16.22 -25.24
N LYS A 12 -10.61 16.34 -26.56
CA LYS A 12 -10.33 17.61 -27.20
C LYS A 12 -11.62 18.41 -27.31
N ARG A 13 -11.72 19.53 -26.58
CA ARG A 13 -12.90 20.40 -26.58
C ARG A 13 -12.81 21.54 -27.59
N ALA A 14 -11.62 22.10 -27.78
CA ALA A 14 -11.36 23.20 -28.70
C ALA A 14 -9.97 23.05 -29.35
N LYS A 15 -9.55 24.03 -30.17
CA LYS A 15 -8.20 24.03 -30.73
C LYS A 15 -7.19 23.99 -29.58
N ASN A 16 -6.42 22.90 -29.52
CA ASN A 16 -5.37 22.66 -28.53
C ASN A 16 -5.83 22.57 -27.07
N LEU A 17 -7.14 22.57 -26.78
CA LEU A 17 -7.67 22.47 -25.42
C LEU A 17 -8.18 21.05 -25.15
N PHE A 18 -7.63 20.44 -24.11
CA PHE A 18 -7.96 19.12 -23.61
C PHE A 18 -8.53 19.24 -22.19
N VAL A 19 -9.64 18.54 -21.96
CA VAL A 19 -10.36 18.51 -20.69
C VAL A 19 -10.75 17.08 -20.36
N PRO A 20 -11.02 16.72 -19.11
CA PRO A 20 -11.51 15.39 -18.78
C PRO A 20 -12.86 15.11 -19.44
N LEU A 21 -13.09 13.82 -19.68
CA LEU A 21 -14.31 13.32 -20.31
C LEU A 21 -15.58 13.86 -19.64
N ASN A 22 -16.55 14.27 -20.46
CA ASN A 22 -17.85 14.76 -20.03
C ASN A 22 -17.80 16.06 -19.21
N GLY A 23 -16.73 16.86 -19.35
CA GLY A 23 -16.59 18.14 -18.65
C GLY A 23 -16.51 18.03 -17.12
N LYS A 24 -16.15 16.85 -16.59
CA LYS A 24 -15.89 16.65 -15.16
C LYS A 24 -14.52 17.20 -14.78
N LYS A 25 -14.31 17.39 -13.47
CA LYS A 25 -12.96 17.59 -12.92
C LYS A 25 -12.31 16.24 -12.67
N MET A 26 -11.03 16.10 -13.01
CA MET A 26 -10.27 14.86 -12.83
C MET A 26 -9.17 15.05 -11.80
N ILE A 27 -9.00 14.07 -10.91
CA ILE A 27 -7.82 13.97 -10.05
C ILE A 27 -6.94 12.85 -10.61
N ALA A 28 -5.75 13.22 -11.07
CA ALA A 28 -4.70 12.29 -11.42
C ALA A 28 -3.92 11.93 -10.16
N PHE A 29 -4.06 10.69 -9.70
CA PHE A 29 -3.27 10.16 -8.60
C PHE A 29 -2.03 9.44 -9.14
N ILE A 30 -0.84 9.84 -8.69
CA ILE A 30 0.42 9.16 -8.98
C ILE A 30 0.93 8.53 -7.68
N ASP A 31 0.91 7.20 -7.65
CA ASP A 31 1.62 6.45 -6.62
C ASP A 31 3.12 6.35 -6.95
N ASP A 32 3.95 6.22 -5.92
CA ASP A 32 5.39 6.04 -6.03
C ASP A 32 6.08 7.05 -6.97
N MET A 33 5.78 8.35 -6.79
CA MET A 33 6.28 9.44 -7.63
C MET A 33 7.81 9.47 -7.81
N ASN A 34 8.55 8.93 -6.84
CA ASN A 34 10.01 8.92 -6.83
C ASN A 34 10.66 7.62 -7.35
N MET A 35 9.89 6.74 -8.00
CA MET A 35 10.41 5.55 -8.69
C MET A 35 11.17 5.80 -9.99
N PRO A 36 10.88 6.83 -10.82
CA PRO A 36 11.60 7.02 -12.07
C PRO A 36 13.12 7.14 -11.87
N ILE A 37 13.89 6.34 -12.61
CA ILE A 37 15.35 6.36 -12.55
C ILE A 37 15.86 7.68 -13.15
N LYS A 38 16.91 8.24 -12.54
CA LYS A 38 17.59 9.42 -13.06
C LYS A 38 18.36 9.06 -14.33
N ASP A 39 18.32 9.93 -15.33
CA ASP A 39 19.18 9.81 -16.50
C ASP A 39 20.66 10.11 -16.14
N ILE A 40 21.54 10.02 -17.14
CA ILE A 40 22.97 10.32 -17.00
C ILE A 40 23.25 11.75 -16.52
N TYR A 41 22.29 12.67 -16.67
CA TYR A 41 22.38 14.07 -16.24
C TYR A 41 21.64 14.33 -14.92
N GLY A 42 21.14 13.29 -14.25
CA GLY A 42 20.43 13.39 -12.98
C GLY A 42 18.96 13.81 -13.10
N SER A 43 18.44 13.97 -14.31
CA SER A 43 17.06 14.38 -14.57
C SER A 43 16.10 13.20 -14.58
N GLN A 44 14.84 13.44 -14.24
CA GLN A 44 13.76 12.45 -14.30
C GLN A 44 12.73 12.94 -15.32
N PRO A 45 12.84 12.56 -16.61
CA PRO A 45 11.99 13.12 -17.67
C PRO A 45 10.48 13.07 -17.42
N PRO A 46 9.90 12.00 -16.83
CA PRO A 46 8.48 11.99 -16.48
C PRO A 46 8.09 13.07 -15.46
N LEU A 47 8.99 13.39 -14.53
CA LEU A 47 8.76 14.41 -13.50
C LEU A 47 8.91 15.82 -14.06
N GLU A 48 9.81 16.02 -15.02
CA GLU A 48 9.93 17.30 -15.72
C GLU A 48 8.69 17.59 -16.58
N LEU A 49 8.09 16.58 -17.21
CA LEU A 49 6.79 16.73 -17.89
C LEU A 49 5.70 17.21 -16.93
N ILE A 50 5.60 16.60 -15.74
CA ILE A 50 4.66 17.03 -14.69
C ILE A 50 4.94 18.47 -14.28
N ARG A 51 6.21 18.83 -14.08
CA ARG A 51 6.61 20.20 -13.74
C ARG A 51 6.15 21.19 -14.80
N THR A 52 6.39 20.91 -16.08
CA THR A 52 5.94 21.75 -17.20
C THR A 52 4.43 21.93 -17.17
N TRP A 53 3.68 20.87 -16.92
CA TRP A 53 2.23 20.95 -16.83
C TRP A 53 1.75 21.81 -15.65
N ILE A 54 2.32 21.64 -14.46
CA ILE A 54 1.95 22.43 -13.28
C ILE A 54 2.29 23.92 -13.48
N ASP A 55 3.46 24.21 -14.07
CA ASP A 55 3.92 25.60 -14.26
C ASP A 55 3.16 26.32 -15.39
N TYR A 56 2.80 25.62 -16.47
CA TYR A 56 2.31 26.26 -17.71
C TYR A 56 0.92 25.80 -18.18
N GLU A 57 0.29 24.84 -17.51
CA GLU A 57 -1.01 24.24 -17.90
C GLU A 57 -1.03 23.56 -19.28
N PHE A 58 0.14 23.26 -19.85
CA PHE A 58 0.24 22.57 -21.14
C PHE A 58 1.45 21.63 -21.20
N TRP A 59 1.42 20.72 -22.18
CA TRP A 59 2.59 19.99 -22.64
C TRP A 59 2.60 19.92 -24.16
N TYR A 60 3.74 19.56 -24.74
CA TYR A 60 3.89 19.45 -26.20
C TYR A 60 3.39 18.11 -26.73
N ASP A 61 2.73 18.14 -27.89
CA ASP A 61 2.51 16.94 -28.69
C ASP A 61 3.85 16.43 -29.24
N ARG A 62 4.19 15.18 -28.96
CA ARG A 62 5.46 14.59 -29.40
C ARG A 62 5.57 14.41 -30.92
N LYS A 63 4.45 14.41 -31.66
CA LYS A 63 4.42 14.28 -33.13
C LYS A 63 4.36 15.63 -33.82
N THR A 64 3.40 16.47 -33.41
CA THR A 64 3.13 17.74 -34.10
C THR A 64 3.86 18.93 -33.49
N GLN A 65 4.46 18.76 -32.30
CA GLN A 65 5.10 19.82 -31.51
C GLN A 65 4.15 20.98 -31.15
N ALA A 66 2.84 20.78 -31.33
CA ALA A 66 1.83 21.74 -30.93
C ALA A 66 1.65 21.72 -29.40
N MET A 67 1.37 22.88 -28.83
CA MET A 67 0.98 22.98 -27.42
C MET A 67 -0.39 22.33 -27.22
N LYS A 68 -0.52 21.48 -26.19
CA LYS A 68 -1.78 20.90 -25.71
C LYS A 68 -2.06 21.43 -24.31
N PHE A 69 -3.02 22.35 -24.20
CA PHE A 69 -3.50 22.89 -22.94
C PHE A 69 -4.40 21.89 -22.24
N VAL A 70 -4.14 21.62 -20.97
CA VAL A 70 -4.88 20.64 -20.16
C VAL A 70 -5.51 21.36 -18.98
N LYS A 71 -6.83 21.47 -18.99
CA LYS A 71 -7.62 22.13 -17.94
C LYS A 71 -8.48 21.15 -17.17
N ASP A 72 -8.93 21.56 -15.99
CA ASP A 72 -9.81 20.77 -15.09
C ASP A 72 -9.23 19.42 -14.63
N MET A 73 -7.90 19.27 -14.71
CA MET A 73 -7.14 18.16 -14.17
C MET A 73 -6.31 18.64 -12.96
N TYR A 74 -6.35 17.89 -11.87
CA TYR A 74 -5.61 18.17 -10.63
C TYR A 74 -4.71 17.00 -10.30
N LEU A 75 -3.58 17.27 -9.66
CA LEU A 75 -2.59 16.25 -9.34
C LEU A 75 -2.54 15.96 -7.85
N LEU A 76 -2.59 14.68 -7.50
CA LEU A 76 -2.33 14.16 -6.17
C LEU A 76 -1.20 13.12 -6.28
N THR A 77 -0.20 13.19 -5.41
CA THR A 77 0.97 12.31 -5.50
C THR A 77 1.32 11.73 -4.15
N ALA A 78 1.74 10.46 -4.14
CA ALA A 78 2.34 9.81 -2.98
C ALA A 78 3.74 9.29 -3.34
N MET A 79 4.63 9.23 -2.35
CA MET A 79 5.94 8.60 -2.49
C MET A 79 6.47 8.13 -1.15
N GLY A 80 7.20 7.01 -1.15
CA GLY A 80 7.98 6.60 0.01
C GLY A 80 9.23 7.46 0.21
N PRO A 81 9.84 7.46 1.40
CA PRO A 81 11.10 8.14 1.64
C PRO A 81 12.21 7.60 0.69
N PRO A 82 13.19 8.45 0.32
CA PRO A 82 14.28 8.03 -0.57
C PRO A 82 15.12 6.92 0.09
N GLY A 83 15.50 5.92 -0.70
CA GLY A 83 16.19 4.71 -0.22
C GLY A 83 15.64 3.42 -0.84
N GLY A 84 16.40 2.32 -0.77
CA GLY A 84 15.93 1.00 -1.24
C GLY A 84 15.51 0.96 -2.72
N GLY A 85 16.13 1.78 -3.57
CA GLY A 85 15.79 1.94 -5.00
C GLY A 85 14.94 3.19 -5.32
N ARG A 86 14.29 3.79 -4.32
CA ARG A 86 13.55 5.05 -4.47
C ARG A 86 14.48 6.25 -4.53
N GLN A 87 14.25 7.13 -5.50
CA GLN A 87 15.12 8.27 -5.79
C GLN A 87 14.73 9.52 -4.99
N GLN A 88 15.63 10.49 -4.91
CA GLN A 88 15.29 11.85 -4.46
C GLN A 88 14.77 12.66 -5.65
N ILE A 89 13.57 13.23 -5.51
CA ILE A 89 12.98 14.14 -6.50
C ILE A 89 13.67 15.51 -6.46
N SER A 90 13.55 16.28 -7.54
CA SER A 90 14.13 17.62 -7.62
C SER A 90 13.41 18.61 -6.69
N SER A 91 14.17 19.47 -6.00
CA SER A 91 13.60 20.53 -5.14
C SER A 91 12.70 21.50 -5.92
N ARG A 92 12.96 21.67 -7.22
CA ARG A 92 12.17 22.51 -8.13
C ARG A 92 10.75 21.98 -8.34
N LEU A 93 10.60 20.66 -8.40
CA LEU A 93 9.29 20.03 -8.49
C LEU A 93 8.63 20.01 -7.12
N GLN A 94 9.39 19.66 -6.08
CA GLN A 94 8.92 19.58 -4.71
C GLN A 94 8.30 20.90 -4.22
N SER A 95 8.85 22.06 -4.63
CA SER A 95 8.30 23.38 -4.28
C SER A 95 6.93 23.69 -4.87
N ARG A 96 6.42 22.85 -5.78
CA ARG A 96 5.07 22.96 -6.35
C ARG A 96 4.01 22.17 -5.59
N PHE A 97 4.42 21.43 -4.54
CA PHE A 97 3.52 20.63 -3.72
C PHE A 97 3.55 21.07 -2.26
N ASN A 98 2.41 20.89 -1.60
CA ASN A 98 2.37 20.86 -0.14
C ASN A 98 2.73 19.44 0.31
N LEU A 99 3.81 19.31 1.09
CA LEU A 99 4.27 18.03 1.59
C LEU A 99 3.59 17.69 2.92
N ILE A 100 2.99 16.52 2.98
CA ILE A 100 2.44 15.94 4.22
C ILE A 100 3.22 14.68 4.50
N ASN A 101 3.93 14.66 5.63
CA ASN A 101 4.68 13.47 6.05
C ASN A 101 3.77 12.53 6.85
N MET A 102 3.50 11.36 6.30
CA MET A 102 2.71 10.32 6.97
C MET A 102 3.65 9.41 7.76
N THR A 103 3.57 9.47 9.08
CA THR A 103 4.31 8.57 9.98
C THR A 103 3.55 7.26 10.17
N PHE A 104 4.26 6.22 10.60
CA PHE A 104 3.60 4.97 10.98
C PHE A 104 2.63 5.21 12.14
N PRO A 105 1.42 4.63 12.10
CA PRO A 105 0.45 4.75 13.18
C PRO A 105 0.94 4.02 14.44
N PHE A 106 0.45 4.46 15.59
CA PHE A 106 0.76 3.79 16.85
C PHE A 106 0.06 2.43 16.94
N GLU A 107 0.62 1.52 17.74
CA GLU A 107 0.07 0.17 17.95
C GLU A 107 -1.41 0.19 18.35
N HIS A 108 -1.80 1.08 19.26
CA HIS A 108 -3.19 1.18 19.71
C HIS A 108 -4.15 1.65 18.60
N GLU A 109 -3.66 2.45 17.63
CA GLU A 109 -4.45 2.87 16.48
C GLU A 109 -4.64 1.71 15.50
N ILE A 110 -3.58 0.93 15.25
CA ILE A 110 -3.63 -0.29 14.43
C ILE A 110 -4.62 -1.28 15.05
N CYS A 111 -4.47 -1.56 16.35
CA CYS A 111 -5.39 -2.43 17.07
C CYS A 111 -6.83 -1.93 16.95
N ARG A 112 -7.09 -0.64 17.16
CA ARG A 112 -8.45 -0.08 17.03
C ARG A 112 -9.03 -0.30 15.63
N ILE A 113 -8.27 -0.03 14.58
CA ILE A 113 -8.75 -0.19 13.19
C ILE A 113 -9.16 -1.63 12.92
N PHE A 114 -8.28 -2.58 13.20
CA PHE A 114 -8.51 -3.98 12.89
C PHE A 114 -9.54 -4.64 13.82
N ASP A 115 -9.58 -4.25 15.09
CA ASP A 115 -10.58 -4.69 16.06
C ASP A 115 -11.98 -4.26 15.64
N THR A 116 -12.15 -3.02 15.16
CA THR A 116 -13.47 -2.59 14.65
C THR A 116 -13.94 -3.37 13.42
N MET A 117 -13.03 -3.80 12.55
CA MET A 117 -13.39 -4.63 11.39
C MET A 117 -13.75 -6.06 11.81
N LEU A 118 -12.97 -6.65 12.71
CA LEU A 118 -13.17 -8.03 13.15
C LEU A 118 -14.40 -8.16 14.05
N SER A 119 -14.61 -7.23 14.99
CA SER A 119 -15.80 -7.18 15.85
C SER A 119 -17.09 -7.18 15.03
N GLN A 120 -17.18 -6.34 13.98
CA GLN A 120 -18.33 -6.32 13.07
C GLN A 120 -18.59 -7.67 12.40
N LYS A 121 -17.52 -8.37 11.98
CA LYS A 121 -17.64 -9.69 11.38
C LYS A 121 -18.10 -10.74 12.39
N LEU A 122 -17.55 -10.71 13.60
CA LEU A 122 -17.78 -11.72 14.64
C LEU A 122 -19.13 -11.55 15.35
N GLN A 123 -19.81 -10.40 15.21
CA GLN A 123 -21.15 -10.17 15.78
C GLN A 123 -22.19 -11.23 15.39
N HIS A 124 -22.05 -11.85 14.22
CA HIS A 124 -22.98 -12.87 13.74
C HIS A 124 -22.66 -14.29 14.26
N PHE A 125 -21.46 -14.50 14.80
CA PHE A 125 -21.01 -15.80 15.33
C PHE A 125 -21.53 -16.02 16.75
N ASP A 126 -21.31 -17.23 17.26
CA ASP A 126 -21.72 -17.59 18.61
C ASP A 126 -20.83 -16.91 19.65
N ASP A 127 -21.31 -16.78 20.88
CA ASP A 127 -20.66 -15.98 21.93
C ASP A 127 -19.22 -16.40 22.20
N ASP A 128 -18.89 -17.69 22.04
CA ASP A 128 -17.53 -18.22 22.16
C ASP A 128 -16.51 -17.59 21.21
N ILE A 129 -16.96 -17.14 20.04
CA ILE A 129 -16.13 -16.52 18.99
C ILE A 129 -16.29 -15.00 19.01
N LYS A 130 -17.50 -14.52 19.31
CA LYS A 130 -17.88 -13.10 19.27
C LYS A 130 -16.94 -12.20 20.08
N TYR A 131 -16.43 -12.67 21.21
CA TYR A 131 -15.55 -11.91 22.11
C TYR A 131 -14.04 -12.17 21.88
N LEU A 132 -13.66 -12.80 20.77
CA LEU A 132 -12.26 -13.09 20.45
C LEU A 132 -11.57 -11.98 19.64
N ASP A 133 -12.34 -11.02 19.13
CA ASP A 133 -11.88 -9.88 18.31
C ASP A 133 -10.64 -9.18 18.90
N GLN A 134 -10.71 -8.73 20.15
CA GLN A 134 -9.63 -7.98 20.80
C GLN A 134 -8.39 -8.84 21.03
N ILE A 135 -8.60 -10.09 21.45
CA ILE A 135 -7.53 -11.05 21.76
C ILE A 135 -6.76 -11.37 20.47
N ILE A 136 -7.47 -11.70 19.40
CA ILE A 136 -6.91 -12.06 18.10
C ILE A 136 -6.21 -10.85 17.47
N THR A 137 -6.80 -9.66 17.57
CA THR A 137 -6.19 -8.45 17.03
C THR A 137 -4.87 -8.14 17.72
N LYS A 138 -4.84 -8.17 19.05
CA LYS A 138 -3.61 -7.96 19.81
C LYS A 138 -2.55 -9.02 19.49
N ALA A 139 -2.95 -10.29 19.45
CA ALA A 139 -2.06 -11.39 19.09
C ALA A 139 -1.47 -11.23 17.69
N THR A 140 -2.26 -10.76 16.72
CA THR A 140 -1.82 -10.53 15.34
C THR A 140 -0.81 -9.39 15.25
N VAL A 141 -1.07 -8.27 15.94
CA VAL A 141 -0.16 -7.11 15.94
C VAL A 141 1.17 -7.45 16.62
N ASP A 142 1.12 -8.15 17.76
CA ASP A 142 2.31 -8.60 18.49
C ASP A 142 3.11 -9.66 17.69
N LEU A 143 2.43 -10.58 17.01
CA LEU A 143 3.04 -11.52 16.07
C LEU A 143 3.79 -10.77 14.95
N TYR A 144 3.12 -9.80 14.32
CA TYR A 144 3.74 -8.96 13.28
C TYR A 144 5.01 -8.26 13.79
N GLN A 145 4.95 -7.60 14.94
CA GLN A 145 6.10 -6.91 15.53
C GLN A 145 7.25 -7.87 15.86
N THR A 146 6.93 -9.08 16.32
CA THR A 146 7.93 -10.11 16.63
C THR A 146 8.61 -10.61 15.34
N ILE A 147 7.85 -10.81 14.27
CA ILE A 147 8.35 -11.26 12.97
C ILE A 147 9.22 -10.18 12.34
N GLU A 148 8.75 -8.93 12.31
CA GLU A 148 9.48 -7.78 11.75
C GLU A 148 10.85 -7.60 12.43
N LYS A 149 10.93 -7.82 13.75
CA LYS A 149 12.19 -7.74 14.51
C LYS A 149 13.13 -8.92 14.27
N LYS A 150 12.61 -10.14 14.14
CA LYS A 150 13.43 -11.36 14.01
C LYS A 150 13.87 -11.66 12.58
N TYR A 151 13.01 -11.37 11.60
CA TYR A 151 13.22 -11.73 10.20
C TYR A 151 13.54 -10.48 9.38
N LEU A 152 14.79 -10.03 9.46
CA LEU A 152 15.28 -8.87 8.73
C LEU A 152 15.69 -9.25 7.29
N PRO A 153 15.53 -8.32 6.32
CA PRO A 153 16.01 -8.53 4.97
C PRO A 153 17.54 -8.54 4.94
N THR A 154 18.12 -9.64 4.49
CA THR A 154 19.57 -9.78 4.24
C THR A 154 19.83 -9.98 2.75
N PRO A 155 21.07 -9.82 2.24
CA PRO A 155 21.37 -10.07 0.82
C PRO A 155 20.96 -11.47 0.33
N THR A 156 20.94 -12.48 1.22
CA THR A 156 20.46 -13.83 0.92
C THR A 156 18.95 -14.00 1.11
N LYS A 157 18.30 -13.12 1.86
CA LYS A 157 16.86 -13.17 2.22
C LYS A 157 16.17 -11.82 1.94
N ILE A 158 16.36 -11.28 0.73
CA ILE A 158 15.87 -9.93 0.36
C ILE A 158 14.34 -9.78 0.40
N HIS A 159 13.60 -10.88 0.32
CA HIS A 159 12.13 -10.92 0.31
C HIS A 159 11.53 -10.98 1.72
N TYR A 160 12.35 -10.97 2.77
CA TYR A 160 11.91 -10.88 4.17
C TYR A 160 11.58 -9.41 4.49
N THR A 161 10.64 -8.87 3.73
CA THR A 161 10.12 -7.52 3.90
C THR A 161 8.71 -7.63 4.43
N PHE A 162 8.49 -7.19 5.67
CA PHE A 162 7.19 -7.19 6.31
C PHE A 162 6.69 -5.75 6.48
N ASN A 163 5.40 -5.53 6.27
CA ASN A 163 4.77 -4.22 6.45
C ASN A 163 3.30 -4.38 6.88
N MET A 164 2.60 -3.28 7.16
CA MET A 164 1.20 -3.32 7.61
C MET A 164 0.22 -3.99 6.62
N ARG A 165 0.58 -4.17 5.35
CA ARG A 165 -0.25 -4.94 4.41
C ARG A 165 -0.29 -6.42 4.80
N ASP A 166 0.70 -6.93 5.50
CA ASP A 166 0.72 -8.31 5.98
C ASP A 166 -0.32 -8.54 7.08
N ILE A 167 -0.47 -7.56 7.99
CA ILE A 167 -1.58 -7.54 8.96
C ILE A 167 -2.90 -7.52 8.19
N SER A 168 -3.02 -6.64 7.19
CA SER A 168 -4.25 -6.51 6.38
C SER A 168 -4.63 -7.83 5.70
N ARG A 169 -3.65 -8.56 5.13
CA ARG A 169 -3.88 -9.87 4.50
C ARG A 169 -4.35 -10.94 5.48
N MET A 170 -3.80 -10.97 6.70
CA MET A 170 -4.30 -11.87 7.74
C MET A 170 -5.77 -11.57 8.06
N PHE A 171 -6.11 -10.29 8.22
CA PHE A 171 -7.50 -9.89 8.48
C PHE A 171 -8.42 -10.15 7.29
N GLU A 172 -7.98 -9.95 6.04
CA GLU A 172 -8.74 -10.32 4.84
C GLU A 172 -9.15 -11.80 4.89
N GLY A 173 -8.22 -12.70 5.22
CA GLY A 173 -8.51 -14.13 5.39
C GLY A 173 -9.51 -14.40 6.51
N LEU A 174 -9.35 -13.76 7.68
CA LEU A 174 -10.30 -13.88 8.79
C LEU A 174 -11.69 -13.33 8.43
N LEU A 175 -11.77 -12.22 7.72
CA LEU A 175 -13.05 -11.58 7.35
C LEU A 175 -13.85 -12.39 6.33
N LEU A 176 -13.20 -13.29 5.59
CA LEU A 176 -13.85 -14.23 4.66
C LEU A 176 -14.47 -15.45 5.36
N CYS A 177 -14.30 -15.62 6.68
CA CYS A 177 -14.89 -16.75 7.38
C CYS A 177 -16.43 -16.74 7.33
N HIS A 178 -17.05 -17.92 7.37
CA HIS A 178 -18.50 -18.08 7.43
C HIS A 178 -18.91 -18.90 8.65
N LYS A 179 -19.95 -18.44 9.36
CA LYS A 179 -20.51 -19.09 10.56
C LYS A 179 -20.88 -20.56 10.34
N ILE A 180 -21.32 -20.91 9.14
CA ILE A 180 -21.72 -22.28 8.80
C ILE A 180 -20.54 -23.25 8.90
N VAL A 181 -19.32 -22.77 8.63
CA VAL A 181 -18.10 -23.59 8.59
C VAL A 181 -17.34 -23.51 9.91
N ILE A 182 -17.27 -22.31 10.50
CA ILE A 182 -16.55 -22.09 11.75
C ILE A 182 -17.56 -21.94 12.88
N THR A 183 -17.66 -23.00 13.67
CA THR A 183 -18.68 -23.15 14.72
C THR A 183 -18.09 -23.02 16.11
N ASN A 184 -16.81 -23.33 16.27
CA ASN A 184 -16.15 -23.30 17.57
C ASN A 184 -14.90 -22.41 17.58
N LYS A 185 -14.50 -22.01 18.79
CA LYS A 185 -13.29 -21.21 19.04
C LYS A 185 -12.02 -21.87 18.48
N VAL A 186 -11.92 -23.20 18.54
CA VAL A 186 -10.72 -23.93 18.09
C VAL A 186 -10.55 -23.85 16.57
N GLU A 187 -11.65 -23.95 15.81
CA GLU A 187 -11.68 -23.78 14.35
C GLU A 187 -11.32 -22.35 13.96
N PHE A 188 -11.82 -21.36 14.70
CA PHE A 188 -11.45 -19.96 14.46
C PHE A 188 -9.94 -19.73 14.71
N LEU A 189 -9.40 -20.28 15.80
CA LEU A 189 -7.96 -20.23 16.08
C LEU A 189 -7.13 -20.97 15.02
N ARG A 190 -7.61 -22.11 14.52
CA ARG A 190 -6.97 -22.83 13.41
C ARG A 190 -6.94 -22.00 12.14
N LEU A 191 -8.03 -21.27 11.82
CA LEU A 191 -8.04 -20.33 10.71
C LEU A 191 -6.99 -19.23 10.92
N TRP A 192 -6.93 -18.63 12.10
CA TRP A 192 -5.92 -17.61 12.41
C TRP A 192 -4.48 -18.12 12.22
N ILE A 193 -4.19 -19.33 12.72
CA ILE A 193 -2.89 -19.98 12.51
C ILE A 193 -2.63 -20.23 11.02
N HIS A 194 -3.62 -20.72 10.28
CA HIS A 194 -3.51 -20.93 8.83
C HIS A 194 -3.16 -19.63 8.10
N GLU A 195 -3.86 -18.53 8.37
CA GLU A 195 -3.58 -17.24 7.76
C GLU A 195 -2.18 -16.71 8.14
N ALA A 196 -1.75 -16.92 9.39
CA ALA A 196 -0.39 -16.57 9.80
C ALA A 196 0.67 -17.35 9.00
N HIS A 197 0.47 -18.64 8.77
CA HIS A 197 1.36 -19.42 7.91
C HIS A 197 1.36 -18.91 6.47
N ARG A 198 0.20 -18.65 5.88
CA ARG A 198 0.10 -18.16 4.50
C ARG A 198 0.77 -16.81 4.29
N VAL A 199 0.64 -15.90 5.26
CA VAL A 199 1.19 -14.55 5.13
C VAL A 199 2.72 -14.54 5.35
N TYR A 200 3.21 -15.29 6.33
CA TYR A 200 4.60 -15.24 6.78
C TYR A 200 5.41 -16.47 6.39
N SER A 201 4.95 -17.67 6.77
CA SER A 201 5.69 -18.94 6.61
C SER A 201 6.00 -19.25 5.16
N ASP A 202 5.09 -18.95 4.22
CA ASP A 202 5.29 -19.16 2.78
C ASP A 202 6.48 -18.36 2.20
N ARG A 203 6.99 -17.35 2.93
CA ARG A 203 8.21 -16.60 2.54
C ARG A 203 9.50 -17.22 3.06
N PHE A 204 9.45 -18.14 4.01
CA PHE A 204 10.67 -18.64 4.65
C PHE A 204 11.35 -19.73 3.82
N LEU A 205 12.67 -19.61 3.66
CA LEU A 205 13.47 -20.54 2.87
C LEU A 205 14.00 -21.74 3.67
N THR A 206 14.42 -21.52 4.93
CA THR A 206 15.13 -22.53 5.72
C THR A 206 14.21 -23.19 6.73
N THR A 207 14.36 -24.49 6.95
CA THR A 207 13.62 -25.25 7.98
C THR A 207 13.75 -24.62 9.37
N ASN A 208 14.94 -24.12 9.73
CA ASN A 208 15.15 -23.41 10.99
C ASN A 208 14.28 -22.14 11.14
N ASP A 209 14.01 -21.42 10.04
CA ASP A 209 13.14 -20.24 10.09
C ASP A 209 11.68 -20.66 10.33
N HIS A 210 11.25 -21.77 9.73
CA HIS A 210 9.94 -22.37 9.98
C HIS A 210 9.80 -22.86 11.42
N ASP A 211 10.79 -23.56 11.96
CA ASP A 211 10.78 -24.06 13.34
C ASP A 211 10.72 -22.90 14.35
N LEU A 212 11.49 -21.82 14.11
CA LEU A 212 11.44 -20.62 14.91
C LEU A 212 10.07 -19.93 14.85
N PHE A 213 9.45 -19.90 13.67
CA PHE A 213 8.11 -19.34 13.49
C PHE A 213 7.05 -20.14 14.23
N ILE A 214 7.09 -21.48 14.16
CA ILE A 214 6.18 -22.35 14.91
C ILE A 214 6.35 -22.12 16.41
N LYS A 215 7.59 -21.96 16.89
CA LYS A 215 7.84 -21.63 18.29
C LYS A 215 7.20 -20.30 18.69
N ILE A 216 7.37 -19.25 17.88
CA ILE A 216 6.75 -17.94 18.12
C ILE A 216 5.21 -18.06 18.17
N LEU A 217 4.61 -18.78 17.22
CA LEU A 217 3.15 -19.00 17.22
C LEU A 217 2.69 -19.76 18.46
N SER A 218 3.41 -20.81 18.87
CA SER A 218 3.07 -21.58 20.06
C SER A 218 3.13 -20.75 21.35
N GLU A 219 4.09 -19.82 21.45
CA GLU A 219 4.21 -18.89 22.58
C GLU A 219 3.05 -17.87 22.62
N LYS A 220 2.43 -17.53 21.47
CA LYS A 220 1.28 -16.62 21.42
C LYS A 220 -0.07 -17.31 21.67
N LEU A 221 -0.12 -18.64 21.57
CA LEU A 221 -1.32 -19.45 21.81
C LEU A 221 -1.42 -19.96 23.25
N ALA A 222 -0.32 -19.93 24.00
CA ALA A 222 -0.23 -20.31 25.40
C ALA A 222 -0.76 -19.21 26.33
#